data_AF-A0A7R8ATC4-F1
#
_entry.id   AF-A0A7R8ATC4-F1
#
_cell.length_a   1.000
_cell.length_b   1.000
_cell.length_c   1.000
_cell.angle_alpha   90.00
_cell.angle_beta   90.00
_cell.angle_gamma   90.00
#
_symmetry.space_group_name_H-M   'P 1'
#
loop_
_entity.id
_entity.type
_entity.pdbx_description
1 polymer ?
#
loop_
_entity_poly.entity_id
_entity_poly.type
_entity_poly.pdbx_seq_one_letter_code
_entity_poly.pdbx_strand_id
1 'polypeptide(L)'
;MADSTLENPPVHYRSIFLFLGYLSLIISLAFTCCRTIYARYQARQKNNDWANSQRRTHLFLFLFLAAMSLGTTWYYMISLFIRTYDNWATSPQGLPYATEETPLITRMGLWLYNTYIFQEAWETVSETPARVWWSGQIFGWTIGWSLFLGITGRRYRIPYVWVFMLLAQAVSVAFAANLFFAAITVSARPDEKSVFFSWYPPLLYEVVPVALSLLDTLAVPIYAYQKNFMLILLAPHFLVFVPCLLGPGGSSPKPSEKAEAQRQISTCTQRYVVFMKWVATASILLQVYLTFLASQELGTDLSYGEFVKKLWDTVYVHPACSSVSWDAIMSAMSAFFWAFVHGFDTSKMVGRQ
;
A
#
# COMPACT_ATOMS: atom_id res chain seq x y z
N MET A 1 13.94 -47.26 -18.21
CA MET A 1 14.90 -46.17 -17.90
C MET A 1 14.24 -45.34 -16.83
N ALA A 2 14.74 -45.40 -15.60
CA ALA A 2 14.34 -44.45 -14.57
C ALA A 2 14.73 -43.05 -15.07
N ASP A 3 13.83 -42.09 -14.91
CA ASP A 3 14.04 -40.72 -15.36
C ASP A 3 15.20 -40.13 -14.56
N SER A 4 16.37 -39.92 -15.19
CA SER A 4 17.59 -39.43 -14.52
C SER A 4 17.41 -38.05 -13.87
N THR A 5 16.30 -37.36 -14.19
CA THR A 5 15.89 -36.09 -13.57
C THR A 5 15.33 -36.26 -12.15
N LEU A 6 14.87 -37.47 -11.78
CA LEU A 6 14.44 -37.80 -10.42
C LEU A 6 15.63 -38.09 -9.50
N GLU A 7 16.72 -38.65 -10.03
CA GLU A 7 17.92 -38.96 -9.24
C GLU A 7 18.70 -37.69 -8.85
N ASN A 8 18.67 -36.64 -9.68
CA ASN A 8 19.33 -35.36 -9.41
C ASN A 8 18.46 -34.17 -9.88
N PRO A 9 17.42 -33.79 -9.12
CA PRO A 9 16.58 -32.66 -9.47
C PRO A 9 17.36 -31.35 -9.57
N PRO A 10 17.14 -30.53 -10.61
CA PRO A 10 17.84 -29.26 -10.77
C PRO A 10 17.44 -28.27 -9.67
N VAL A 11 18.45 -27.61 -9.09
CA VAL A 11 18.22 -26.55 -8.10
C VAL A 11 17.97 -25.22 -8.80
N HIS A 12 16.78 -24.66 -8.64
CA HIS A 12 16.40 -23.36 -9.22
C HIS A 12 16.86 -22.18 -8.35
N TYR A 13 18.17 -21.96 -8.28
CA TYR A 13 18.77 -20.88 -7.47
C TYR A 13 18.20 -19.49 -7.78
N ARG A 14 17.86 -19.22 -9.06
CA ARG A 14 17.26 -17.92 -9.47
C ARG A 14 15.99 -17.61 -8.69
N SER A 15 15.06 -18.56 -8.57
CA SER A 15 13.79 -18.35 -7.89
C SER A 15 13.99 -18.11 -6.38
N ILE A 16 14.93 -18.85 -5.78
CA ILE A 16 15.31 -18.67 -4.36
C ILE A 16 15.92 -17.29 -4.14
N PHE A 17 16.86 -16.86 -4.98
CA PHE A 17 17.48 -15.53 -4.87
C PHE A 17 16.46 -14.40 -5.06
N LEU A 18 15.51 -14.54 -5.99
CA LEU A 18 14.44 -13.57 -6.16
C LEU A 18 13.56 -13.48 -4.90
N PHE A 19 13.18 -14.62 -4.32
CA PHE A 19 12.37 -14.66 -3.12
C PHE A 19 13.11 -14.10 -1.89
N LEU A 20 14.34 -14.53 -1.63
CA LEU A 20 15.17 -14.01 -0.54
C LEU A 20 15.53 -12.53 -0.76
N GLY A 21 15.75 -12.12 -2.01
CA GLY A 21 15.98 -10.73 -2.39
C GLY A 21 14.77 -9.86 -2.08
N TYR A 22 13.55 -10.34 -2.39
CA TYR A 22 12.30 -9.68 -2.03
C TYR A 22 12.15 -9.51 -0.52
N LEU A 23 12.37 -10.58 0.28
CA LEU A 23 12.31 -10.50 1.75
C LEU A 23 13.37 -9.54 2.32
N SER A 24 14.59 -9.59 1.78
CA SER A 24 15.68 -8.70 2.19
C SER A 24 15.37 -7.24 1.85
N LEU A 25 14.77 -6.99 0.69
CA LEU A 25 14.31 -5.66 0.27
C LEU A 25 13.28 -5.12 1.26
N ILE A 26 12.26 -5.90 1.62
CA ILE A 26 11.24 -5.51 2.60
C ILE A 26 11.87 -5.12 3.94
N ILE A 27 12.77 -5.95 4.46
CA ILE A 27 13.45 -5.69 5.74
C ILE A 27 14.27 -4.39 5.65
N SER A 28 15.01 -4.19 4.55
CA SER A 28 15.80 -2.98 4.31
C SER A 28 14.95 -1.71 4.20
N LEU A 29 13.80 -1.78 3.52
CA LEU A 29 12.87 -0.67 3.39
C LEU A 29 12.23 -0.33 4.74
N ALA A 30 11.73 -1.32 5.48
CA ALA A 30 11.17 -1.14 6.82
C ALA A 30 12.21 -0.54 7.78
N PHE A 31 13.44 -1.05 7.76
CA PHE A 31 14.56 -0.51 8.53
C PHE A 31 14.85 0.95 8.16
N THR A 32 14.83 1.29 6.86
CA THR A 32 15.05 2.66 6.39
C THR A 32 13.95 3.62 6.87
N CYS A 33 12.69 3.19 6.84
CA CYS A 33 11.56 3.94 7.40
C CYS A 33 11.74 4.16 8.91
N CYS A 34 12.00 3.10 9.67
CA CYS A 34 12.24 3.18 11.12
C CYS A 34 13.43 4.07 11.47
N ARG A 35 14.54 3.96 10.74
CA ARG A 35 15.72 4.83 10.92
C ARG A 35 15.39 6.28 10.65
N THR A 36 14.57 6.58 9.63
CA THR A 36 14.12 7.94 9.33
C THR A 36 13.27 8.52 10.46
N ILE A 37 12.34 7.74 11.01
CA ILE A 37 11.52 8.13 12.17
C ILE A 37 12.42 8.37 13.39
N TYR A 38 13.32 7.44 13.70
CA TYR A 38 14.21 7.51 14.86
C TYR A 38 15.16 8.71 14.80
N ALA A 39 15.80 8.96 13.65
CA ALA A 39 16.70 10.09 13.48
C ALA A 39 15.99 11.43 13.70
N ARG A 40 14.75 11.55 13.22
CA ARG A 40 13.92 12.75 13.40
C ARG A 40 13.45 12.92 14.84
N TYR A 41 13.01 11.82 15.46
CA TYR A 41 12.68 11.79 16.88
C TYR A 41 13.86 12.27 17.74
N GLN A 42 15.07 11.75 17.50
CA GLN A 42 16.29 12.16 18.20
C GLN A 42 16.63 13.65 18.00
N ALA A 43 16.51 14.15 16.76
CA ALA A 43 16.71 15.58 16.48
C ALA A 43 15.73 16.47 17.26
N ARG A 44 14.46 16.05 17.38
CA ARG A 44 13.45 16.77 18.18
C ARG A 44 13.73 16.72 19.68
N GLN A 45 14.15 15.56 20.18
CA GLN A 45 14.51 15.39 21.58
C GLN A 45 15.67 16.30 21.98
N LYS A 46 16.71 16.41 21.12
CA LYS A 46 17.84 17.33 21.34
C LYS A 46 17.43 18.80 21.38
N ASN A 47 16.44 19.20 20.57
CA ASN A 47 15.95 20.57 20.50
C ASN A 47 14.90 20.91 21.59
N ASN A 48 14.62 19.98 22.52
CA ASN A 48 13.61 20.09 23.59
C ASN A 48 12.18 20.44 23.10
N ASP A 49 11.88 20.25 21.82
CA ASP A 49 10.56 20.49 21.19
C ASP A 49 9.68 19.22 21.20
N TRP A 50 10.04 18.23 22.02
CA TRP A 50 9.35 16.94 22.15
C TRP A 50 8.59 16.76 23.47
N ALA A 51 8.44 17.83 24.25
CA ALA A 51 7.80 17.78 25.57
C ALA A 51 6.27 17.60 25.52
N ASN A 52 5.62 17.80 24.36
CA ASN A 52 4.17 17.67 24.24
C ASN A 52 3.71 16.20 24.36
N SER A 53 2.93 15.90 25.40
CA SER A 53 2.38 14.56 25.67
C SER A 53 1.52 14.02 24.53
N GLN A 54 0.76 14.86 23.82
CA GLN A 54 -0.10 14.45 22.71
C GLN A 54 0.71 13.86 21.55
N ARG A 55 1.87 14.44 21.22
CA ARG A 55 2.74 13.93 20.14
C ARG A 55 3.27 12.53 20.46
N ARG A 56 3.58 12.27 21.73
CA ARG A 56 4.02 10.94 22.18
C ARG A 56 2.88 9.94 22.04
N THR A 57 1.67 10.29 22.47
CA THR A 57 0.48 9.45 22.32
C THR A 57 0.22 9.12 20.85
N HIS A 58 0.26 10.12 19.95
CA HIS A 58 0.07 9.90 18.52
C HIS A 58 1.16 9.01 17.92
N LEU A 59 2.43 9.20 18.32
CA LEU A 59 3.53 8.34 17.87
C LEU A 59 3.30 6.88 18.27
N PHE A 60 2.98 6.63 19.55
CA PHE A 60 2.71 5.27 20.02
C PHE A 60 1.49 4.65 19.36
N LEU A 61 0.42 5.43 19.15
CA LEU A 61 -0.77 4.99 18.43
C LEU A 61 -0.40 4.48 17.02
N PHE A 62 0.33 5.27 16.24
CA PHE A 62 0.68 4.86 14.88
C PHE A 62 1.70 3.72 14.84
N LEU A 63 2.64 3.64 15.79
CA LEU A 63 3.54 2.48 15.89
C LEU A 63 2.79 1.19 16.25
N PHE A 64 1.78 1.29 17.13
CA PHE A 64 0.92 0.17 17.49
C PHE A 64 0.06 -0.27 16.29
N LEU A 65 -0.57 0.66 15.57
CA LEU A 65 -1.32 0.36 14.35
C LEU A 65 -0.42 -0.24 13.26
N ALA A 66 0.84 0.22 13.14
CA ALA A 66 1.81 -0.37 12.22
C ALA A 66 2.10 -1.84 12.59
N ALA A 67 2.36 -2.13 13.86
CA ALA A 67 2.61 -3.50 14.32
C ALA A 67 1.40 -4.42 14.10
N MET A 68 0.18 -3.96 14.38
CA MET A 68 -1.05 -4.72 14.11
C MET A 68 -1.26 -4.94 12.60
N SER A 69 -1.04 -3.91 11.79
CA SER A 69 -1.18 -4.01 10.32
C SER A 69 -0.19 -5.02 9.75
N LEU A 70 1.07 -4.96 10.19
CA LEU A 70 2.10 -5.92 9.78
C LEU A 70 1.73 -7.33 10.23
N GLY A 71 1.38 -7.50 11.50
CA GLY A 71 1.04 -8.82 12.06
C GLY A 71 -0.13 -9.48 11.34
N THR A 72 -1.19 -8.72 11.05
CA THR A 72 -2.37 -9.25 10.35
C THR A 72 -2.09 -9.58 8.89
N THR A 73 -1.50 -8.66 8.12
CA THR A 73 -1.28 -8.89 6.68
C THR A 73 -0.24 -9.99 6.42
N TRP A 74 0.84 -10.03 7.21
CA TRP A 74 1.88 -11.05 7.07
C TRP A 74 1.50 -12.41 7.64
N TYR A 75 0.63 -12.47 8.65
CA TYR A 75 0.06 -13.75 9.06
C TYR A 75 -0.63 -14.45 7.88
N TYR A 76 -1.44 -13.73 7.11
CA TYR A 76 -2.11 -14.28 5.93
C TYR A 76 -1.18 -14.47 4.73
N MET A 77 -0.15 -13.64 4.56
CA MET A 77 0.87 -13.84 3.54
C MET A 77 1.70 -15.11 3.78
N ILE A 78 2.09 -15.36 5.04
CA ILE A 78 2.77 -16.62 5.42
C ILE A 78 1.83 -17.80 5.23
N SER A 79 0.56 -17.66 5.60
CA SER A 79 -0.47 -18.69 5.35
C SER A 79 -0.64 -18.98 3.86
N LEU A 80 -0.54 -17.96 3.00
CA LEU A 80 -0.53 -18.11 1.54
C LEU A 80 0.70 -18.91 1.08
N PHE A 81 1.89 -18.58 1.57
CA PHE A 81 3.10 -19.31 1.22
C PHE A 81 3.02 -20.79 1.61
N ILE A 82 2.54 -21.09 2.83
CA ILE A 82 2.31 -22.47 3.28
C ILE A 82 1.31 -23.18 2.36
N ARG A 83 0.13 -22.57 2.12
CA ARG A 83 -0.90 -23.18 1.26
C ARG A 83 -0.39 -23.46 -0.15
N THR A 84 0.32 -22.51 -0.75
CA THR A 84 0.86 -22.69 -2.11
C THR A 84 1.96 -23.75 -2.16
N TYR A 85 2.76 -23.88 -1.11
CA TYR A 85 3.73 -24.95 -0.97
C TYR A 85 3.05 -26.32 -0.88
N ASP A 86 2.03 -26.45 -0.03
CA ASP A 86 1.28 -27.71 0.16
C ASP A 86 0.55 -28.13 -1.13
N ASN A 87 -0.04 -27.17 -1.83
CA ASN A 87 -0.67 -27.40 -3.13
C ASN A 87 0.35 -27.89 -4.17
N TRP A 88 1.53 -27.28 -4.23
CA TRP A 88 2.61 -27.74 -5.12
C TRP A 88 3.09 -29.14 -4.70
N ALA A 89 3.32 -29.38 -3.42
CA ALA A 89 3.83 -30.64 -2.89
C ALA A 89 2.89 -31.83 -3.16
N THR A 90 1.59 -31.59 -3.25
CA THR A 90 0.57 -32.60 -3.59
C THR A 90 0.25 -32.67 -5.09
N SER A 91 0.74 -31.73 -5.89
CA SER A 91 0.55 -31.73 -7.35
C SER A 91 1.38 -32.82 -8.03
N PRO A 92 1.00 -33.28 -9.24
CA PRO A 92 1.81 -34.22 -10.02
C PRO A 92 3.27 -33.78 -10.24
N GLN A 93 3.51 -32.46 -10.26
CA GLN A 93 4.84 -31.88 -10.46
C GLN A 93 5.69 -31.84 -9.18
N GLY A 94 5.07 -31.70 -8.00
CA GLY A 94 5.78 -31.63 -6.72
C GLY A 94 5.84 -32.96 -5.97
N LEU A 95 4.89 -33.87 -6.19
CA LEU A 95 4.78 -35.16 -5.51
C LEU A 95 6.09 -35.97 -5.52
N PRO A 96 6.86 -36.04 -6.63
CA PRO A 96 8.13 -36.80 -6.64
C PRO A 96 9.24 -36.19 -5.77
N TYR A 97 9.12 -34.90 -5.42
CA TYR A 97 10.17 -34.11 -4.76
C TYR A 97 9.78 -33.63 -3.35
N ALA A 98 8.55 -33.91 -2.91
CA ALA A 98 8.01 -33.46 -1.63
C ALA A 98 8.48 -34.32 -0.44
N THR A 99 9.36 -35.29 -0.66
CA THR A 99 9.87 -36.21 0.37
C THR A 99 10.95 -35.56 1.25
N GLU A 100 11.22 -36.17 2.42
CA GLU A 100 12.34 -35.75 3.29
C GLU A 100 13.72 -36.04 2.68
N GLU A 101 13.80 -36.94 1.71
CA GLU A 101 15.04 -37.29 1.00
C GLU A 101 15.51 -36.15 0.08
N THR A 102 14.58 -35.32 -0.40
CA THR A 102 14.92 -34.17 -1.25
C THR A 102 15.39 -33.00 -0.40
N PRO A 103 16.59 -32.43 -0.64
CA PRO A 103 17.10 -31.29 0.12
C PRO A 103 16.13 -30.10 0.08
N LEU A 104 15.98 -29.41 1.23
CA LEU A 104 15.05 -28.28 1.37
C LEU A 104 15.24 -27.21 0.30
N ILE A 105 16.48 -26.85 -0.03
CA ILE A 105 16.81 -25.85 -1.06
C ILE A 105 16.24 -26.28 -2.42
N THR A 106 16.34 -27.56 -2.76
CA THR A 106 15.79 -28.10 -4.01
C THR A 106 14.27 -28.02 -4.01
N ARG A 107 13.61 -28.42 -2.92
CA ARG A 107 12.14 -28.33 -2.78
C ARG A 107 11.66 -26.90 -2.89
N MET A 108 12.32 -25.96 -2.20
CA MET A 108 12.00 -24.54 -2.25
C MET A 108 12.21 -23.96 -3.65
N GLY A 109 13.31 -24.33 -4.32
CA GLY A 109 13.60 -23.89 -5.68
C GLY A 109 12.53 -24.35 -6.67
N LEU A 110 12.14 -25.63 -6.62
CA LEU A 110 11.11 -26.20 -7.48
C LEU A 110 9.72 -25.62 -7.18
N TRP A 111 9.37 -25.44 -5.91
CA TRP A 111 8.11 -24.77 -5.52
C TRP A 111 8.04 -23.35 -6.09
N LEU A 112 9.05 -22.52 -5.84
CA LEU A 112 9.09 -21.13 -6.30
C LEU A 112 9.21 -20.99 -7.82
N TYR A 113 9.78 -21.98 -8.50
CA TYR A 113 9.86 -22.01 -9.96
C TYR A 113 8.52 -22.37 -10.62
N ASN A 114 7.77 -23.31 -10.02
CA ASN A 114 6.52 -23.81 -10.58
C ASN A 114 5.28 -23.04 -10.11
N THR A 115 5.41 -22.21 -9.07
CA THR A 115 4.30 -21.48 -8.47
C THR A 115 4.45 -19.99 -8.71
N TYR A 116 3.50 -19.38 -9.43
CA TYR A 116 3.51 -17.94 -9.66
C TYR A 116 2.76 -17.23 -8.53
N ILE A 117 3.28 -17.35 -7.30
CA ILE A 117 2.59 -17.01 -6.04
C ILE A 117 1.84 -15.68 -6.10
N PHE A 118 2.51 -14.61 -6.55
CA PHE A 118 1.91 -13.28 -6.61
C PHE A 118 0.88 -13.14 -7.73
N GLN A 119 1.11 -13.76 -8.88
CA GLN A 119 0.15 -13.75 -9.97
C GLN A 119 -1.12 -14.50 -9.52
N GLU A 120 -0.98 -15.75 -9.07
CA GLU A 120 -2.09 -16.57 -8.59
C GLU A 120 -2.88 -15.88 -7.47
N ALA A 121 -2.19 -15.22 -6.53
CA ALA A 121 -2.84 -14.44 -5.48
C ALA A 121 -3.69 -13.30 -6.05
N TRP A 122 -3.16 -12.54 -7.01
CA TRP A 122 -3.87 -11.42 -7.63
C TRP A 122 -5.00 -11.87 -8.55
N GLU A 123 -4.84 -12.97 -9.28
CA GLU A 123 -5.91 -13.60 -10.05
C GLU A 123 -7.04 -14.05 -9.10
N THR A 124 -6.69 -14.70 -7.98
CA THR A 124 -7.66 -15.17 -6.97
C THR A 124 -8.49 -14.04 -6.38
N VAL A 125 -7.88 -12.91 -5.99
CA VAL A 125 -8.61 -11.76 -5.42
C VAL A 125 -9.36 -10.93 -6.48
N SER A 126 -9.16 -11.23 -7.76
CA SER A 126 -9.82 -10.58 -8.89
C SER A 126 -10.87 -11.48 -9.58
N GLU A 127 -10.98 -12.74 -9.15
CA GLU A 127 -11.79 -13.77 -9.80
C GLU A 127 -13.28 -13.45 -9.79
N THR A 128 -13.80 -12.90 -8.68
CA THR A 128 -15.23 -12.63 -8.54
C THR A 128 -15.50 -11.20 -8.07
N PRO A 129 -16.62 -10.58 -8.48
CA PRO A 129 -17.03 -9.25 -8.00
C PRO A 129 -16.96 -9.04 -6.48
N ALA A 130 -17.34 -10.03 -5.68
CA ALA A 130 -17.30 -9.95 -4.22
C ALA A 130 -15.85 -9.92 -3.68
N ARG A 131 -14.90 -10.61 -4.33
CA ARG A 131 -13.47 -10.51 -4.00
C ARG A 131 -12.87 -9.19 -4.48
N VAL A 132 -13.28 -8.75 -5.67
CA VAL A 132 -12.91 -7.44 -6.26
C VAL A 132 -13.40 -6.28 -5.40
N TRP A 133 -14.53 -6.44 -4.71
CA TRP A 133 -15.04 -5.44 -3.77
C TRP A 133 -14.04 -5.10 -2.66
N TRP A 134 -13.26 -6.09 -2.20
CA TRP A 134 -12.19 -5.91 -1.22
C TRP A 134 -10.88 -5.45 -1.87
N SER A 135 -10.42 -6.12 -2.93
CA SER A 135 -9.15 -5.78 -3.58
C SER A 135 -9.18 -4.39 -4.25
N GLY A 136 -10.34 -3.99 -4.79
CA GLY A 136 -10.61 -2.66 -5.31
C GLY A 136 -10.39 -1.55 -4.28
N GLN A 137 -10.74 -1.79 -3.01
CA GLN A 137 -10.49 -0.82 -1.94
C GLN A 137 -9.00 -0.61 -1.69
N ILE A 138 -8.17 -1.65 -1.80
CA ILE A 138 -6.72 -1.50 -1.67
C ILE A 138 -6.13 -0.66 -2.79
N PHE A 139 -6.59 -0.83 -4.02
CA PHE A 139 -6.17 0.06 -5.12
C PHE A 139 -6.57 1.51 -4.83
N GLY A 140 -7.81 1.75 -4.41
CA GLY A 140 -8.28 3.07 -4.00
C GLY A 140 -7.44 3.68 -2.87
N TRP A 141 -7.12 2.90 -1.83
CA TRP A 141 -6.25 3.32 -0.74
C TRP A 141 -4.85 3.65 -1.23
N THR A 142 -4.26 2.83 -2.09
CA THR A 142 -2.90 3.06 -2.64
C THR A 142 -2.83 4.35 -3.45
N ILE A 143 -3.86 4.64 -4.25
CA ILE A 143 -3.95 5.88 -5.05
C ILE A 143 -4.06 7.11 -4.14
N GLY A 144 -4.99 7.08 -3.17
CA GLY A 144 -5.14 8.17 -2.20
C GLY A 144 -3.87 8.36 -1.35
N TRP A 145 -3.24 7.24 -0.98
CA TRP A 145 -2.00 7.20 -0.22
C TRP A 145 -0.83 7.82 -0.98
N SER A 146 -0.69 7.53 -2.27
CA SER A 146 0.31 8.13 -3.15
C SER A 146 0.28 9.65 -3.14
N LEU A 147 -0.92 10.21 -3.32
CA LEU A 147 -1.12 11.65 -3.28
C LEU A 147 -0.79 12.22 -1.91
N PHE A 148 -1.31 11.58 -0.86
CA PHE A 148 -1.04 12.00 0.51
C PHE A 148 0.47 12.01 0.80
N LEU A 149 1.20 10.96 0.45
CA LEU A 149 2.65 10.85 0.58
C LEU A 149 3.38 11.96 -0.16
N GLY A 150 3.06 12.19 -1.43
CA GLY A 150 3.67 13.25 -2.22
C GLY A 150 3.47 14.63 -1.58
N ILE A 151 2.23 14.96 -1.21
CA ILE A 151 1.87 16.26 -0.64
C ILE A 151 2.55 16.46 0.72
N THR A 152 2.30 15.54 1.66
CA THR A 152 2.78 15.69 3.04
C THR A 152 4.26 15.42 3.17
N GLY A 153 4.83 14.51 2.38
CA GLY A 153 6.26 14.24 2.33
C GLY A 153 7.05 15.49 1.95
N ARG A 154 6.59 16.26 0.96
CA ARG A 154 7.15 17.57 0.62
C ARG A 154 6.99 18.58 1.75
N ARG A 155 5.79 18.69 2.33
CA ARG A 155 5.47 19.65 3.39
C ARG A 155 6.29 19.45 4.67
N TYR A 156 6.43 18.21 5.11
CA TYR A 156 7.18 17.83 6.31
C TYR A 156 8.66 17.54 6.01
N ARG A 157 9.08 17.74 4.76
CA ARG A 157 10.43 17.48 4.23
C ARG A 157 10.94 16.09 4.59
N ILE A 158 10.09 15.07 4.51
CA ILE A 158 10.47 13.70 4.80
C ILE A 158 11.34 13.20 3.64
N PRO A 159 12.58 12.76 3.88
CA PRO A 159 13.45 12.27 2.82
C PRO A 159 12.96 10.92 2.32
N TYR A 160 13.27 10.61 1.06
CA TYR A 160 13.01 9.30 0.47
C TYR A 160 11.55 8.84 0.61
N VAL A 161 10.58 9.73 0.36
CA VAL A 161 9.13 9.41 0.41
C VAL A 161 8.78 8.17 -0.41
N TRP A 162 9.47 7.98 -1.53
CA TRP A 162 9.32 6.80 -2.38
C TRP A 162 9.59 5.47 -1.65
N VAL A 163 10.40 5.45 -0.59
CA VAL A 163 10.64 4.24 0.23
C VAL A 163 9.36 3.80 0.94
N PHE A 164 8.55 4.76 1.42
CA PHE A 164 7.26 4.45 2.03
C PHE A 164 6.25 3.93 1.01
N MET A 165 6.27 4.45 -0.22
CA MET A 165 5.45 3.91 -1.31
C MET A 165 5.89 2.50 -1.71
N LEU A 166 7.19 2.27 -1.86
CA LEU A 166 7.71 0.95 -2.21
C LEU A 166 7.42 -0.08 -1.11
N LEU A 167 7.51 0.33 0.16
CA LEU A 167 7.11 -0.51 1.29
C LEU A 167 5.60 -0.81 1.27
N ALA A 168 4.75 0.15 0.87
CA ALA A 168 3.31 -0.07 0.74
C ALA A 168 3.00 -1.16 -0.29
N GLN A 169 3.70 -1.14 -1.43
CA GLN A 169 3.52 -2.15 -2.50
C GLN A 169 4.11 -3.52 -2.13
N ALA A 170 5.20 -3.57 -1.37
CA ALA A 170 5.89 -4.81 -1.02
C ALA A 170 5.35 -5.48 0.24
N VAL A 171 4.67 -4.76 1.13
CA VAL A 171 4.21 -5.30 2.43
C VAL A 171 2.71 -5.14 2.58
N SER A 172 2.28 -3.91 2.79
CA SER A 172 0.88 -3.53 2.95
C SER A 172 0.79 -2.00 3.05
N VAL A 173 -0.31 -1.46 2.54
CA VAL A 173 -0.57 -0.02 2.53
C VAL A 173 -0.72 0.50 3.95
N ALA A 174 -1.46 -0.21 4.80
CA ALA A 174 -1.70 0.20 6.18
C ALA A 174 -0.41 0.27 7.01
N PHE A 175 0.49 -0.71 6.87
CA PHE A 175 1.77 -0.70 7.58
C PHE A 175 2.62 0.50 7.20
N ALA A 176 2.79 0.73 5.89
CA ALA A 176 3.55 1.88 5.39
C ALA A 176 2.89 3.21 5.78
N ALA A 177 1.56 3.29 5.76
CA ALA A 177 0.81 4.46 6.16
C ALA A 177 1.06 4.85 7.61
N ASN A 178 0.96 3.88 8.51
CA ASN A 178 1.19 4.09 9.94
C ASN A 178 2.64 4.50 10.25
N LEU A 179 3.64 3.89 9.60
CA LEU A 179 5.04 4.32 9.74
C LEU A 179 5.25 5.76 9.26
N PHE A 180 4.58 6.15 8.19
CA PHE A 180 4.69 7.51 7.69
C PHE A 180 3.91 8.52 8.55
N PHE A 181 2.75 8.17 9.12
CA PHE A 181 2.07 8.98 10.13
C PHE A 181 2.94 9.19 11.38
N ALA A 182 3.65 8.15 11.82
CA ALA A 182 4.68 8.27 12.85
C ALA A 182 5.80 9.22 12.41
N ALA A 183 6.28 9.12 11.17
CA ALA A 183 7.28 10.03 10.59
C ALA A 183 6.83 11.49 10.58
N ILE A 184 5.56 11.77 10.24
CA ILE A 184 4.98 13.12 10.32
C ILE A 184 4.95 13.61 11.77
N THR A 185 4.51 12.76 12.71
CA THR A 185 4.40 13.12 14.13
C THR A 185 5.74 13.57 14.72
N VAL A 186 6.85 12.92 14.31
CA VAL A 186 8.22 13.27 14.71
C VAL A 186 8.88 14.36 13.87
N SER A 187 8.22 14.86 12.83
CA SER A 187 8.81 15.83 11.91
C SER A 187 8.63 17.29 12.36
N ALA A 188 9.59 18.12 11.91
CA ALA A 188 9.37 19.52 11.50
C ALA A 188 7.90 19.89 11.25
N ARG A 189 7.22 20.72 12.07
CA ARG A 189 6.03 21.39 11.50
C ARG A 189 6.55 22.25 10.34
N PRO A 190 5.81 22.34 9.21
CA PRO A 190 6.28 23.12 8.08
C PRO A 190 6.62 24.54 8.51
N ASP A 191 7.84 24.99 8.21
CA ASP A 191 8.23 26.39 8.37
C ASP A 191 7.57 27.18 7.24
N GLU A 192 6.62 28.06 7.61
CA GLU A 192 5.87 28.92 6.69
C GLU A 192 6.79 29.79 5.82
N LYS A 193 8.04 30.03 6.27
CA LYS A 193 9.02 30.84 5.53
C LYS A 193 9.70 30.07 4.40
N SER A 194 9.47 28.77 4.25
CA SER A 194 10.22 27.98 3.27
C SER A 194 9.55 27.87 1.90
N VAL A 195 10.31 28.20 0.86
CA VAL A 195 9.91 28.17 -0.56
C VAL A 195 9.40 26.79 -1.01
N PHE A 196 9.86 25.71 -0.36
CA PHE A 196 9.41 24.34 -0.63
C PHE A 196 7.95 24.10 -0.23
N PHE A 197 7.38 24.91 0.67
CA PHE A 197 6.00 24.75 1.15
C PHE A 197 4.98 25.38 0.19
N SER A 198 5.39 26.35 -0.64
CA SER A 198 4.53 26.96 -1.65
C SER A 198 4.51 26.21 -2.99
N TRP A 199 5.45 25.28 -3.21
CA TRP A 199 5.54 24.56 -4.47
C TRP A 199 4.40 23.55 -4.66
N TYR A 200 3.79 23.59 -5.84
CA TYR A 200 2.89 22.57 -6.34
C TYR A 200 3.25 22.23 -7.79
N PRO A 201 3.25 20.95 -8.17
CA PRO A 201 3.47 20.57 -9.56
C PRO A 201 2.29 21.03 -10.44
N PRO A 202 2.50 21.15 -11.77
CA PRO A 202 1.40 21.21 -12.72
C PRO A 202 0.36 20.11 -12.46
N LEU A 203 -0.92 20.46 -12.47
CA LEU A 203 -2.01 19.57 -12.08
C LEU A 203 -2.03 18.27 -12.90
N LEU A 204 -1.64 18.34 -14.17
CA LEU A 204 -1.57 17.18 -15.08
C LEU A 204 -0.63 16.08 -14.56
N TYR A 205 0.49 16.42 -13.91
CA TYR A 205 1.43 15.42 -13.40
C TYR A 205 0.90 14.62 -12.22
N GLU A 206 -0.15 15.11 -11.54
CA GLU A 206 -0.80 14.39 -10.43
C GLU A 206 -2.13 13.78 -10.90
N VAL A 207 -2.91 14.48 -11.73
CA VAL A 207 -4.21 14.00 -12.21
C VAL A 207 -4.09 12.82 -13.18
N VAL A 208 -3.15 12.87 -14.13
CA VAL A 208 -3.02 11.81 -15.14
C VAL A 208 -2.68 10.46 -14.51
N PRO A 209 -1.65 10.34 -13.65
CA PRO A 209 -1.34 9.05 -13.02
C PRO A 209 -2.49 8.51 -12.16
N VAL A 210 -3.21 9.40 -11.46
CA VAL A 210 -4.35 9.03 -10.61
C VAL A 210 -5.53 8.54 -11.46
N ALA A 211 -5.88 9.26 -12.51
CA ALA A 211 -6.96 8.89 -13.41
C ALA A 211 -6.68 7.54 -14.10
N LEU A 212 -5.44 7.36 -14.59
CA LEU A 212 -5.02 6.09 -15.18
C LEU A 212 -5.05 4.95 -14.15
N SER A 213 -4.59 5.17 -12.91
CA SER A 213 -4.64 4.15 -11.86
C SER A 213 -6.08 3.75 -11.48
N LEU A 214 -7.03 4.70 -11.49
CA LEU A 214 -8.45 4.42 -11.27
C LEU A 214 -9.06 3.62 -12.44
N LEU A 215 -8.68 3.92 -13.68
CA LEU A 215 -9.10 3.15 -14.86
C LEU A 215 -8.51 1.74 -14.83
N ASP A 216 -7.24 1.60 -14.45
CA ASP A 216 -6.57 0.30 -14.31
C ASP A 216 -7.27 -0.55 -13.23
N THR A 217 -7.72 0.07 -12.14
CA THR A 217 -8.50 -0.62 -11.09
C THR A 217 -9.77 -1.28 -11.63
N LEU A 218 -10.45 -0.63 -12.60
CA LEU A 218 -11.61 -1.19 -13.29
C LEU A 218 -11.21 -2.25 -14.32
N ALA A 219 -10.03 -2.14 -14.91
CA ALA A 219 -9.53 -3.08 -15.90
C ALA A 219 -9.06 -4.41 -15.28
N VAL A 220 -8.37 -4.38 -14.13
CA VAL A 220 -7.82 -5.58 -13.46
C VAL A 220 -8.77 -6.80 -13.47
N PRO A 221 -10.03 -6.72 -13.01
CA PRO A 221 -10.94 -7.88 -13.01
C PRO A 221 -11.31 -8.37 -14.41
N ILE A 222 -11.36 -7.49 -15.42
CA ILE A 222 -11.68 -7.84 -16.82
C ILE A 222 -10.56 -8.70 -17.42
N TYR A 223 -9.32 -8.52 -16.93
CA TYR A 223 -8.13 -9.19 -17.44
C TYR A 223 -7.58 -10.28 -16.52
N ALA A 224 -8.28 -10.66 -15.43
CA ALA A 224 -7.81 -11.58 -14.39
C ALA A 224 -7.25 -12.94 -14.88
N TYR A 225 -7.63 -13.40 -16.07
CA TYR A 225 -7.13 -14.64 -16.67
C TYR A 225 -6.58 -14.46 -18.09
N GLN A 226 -6.25 -13.23 -18.46
CA GLN A 226 -5.68 -12.93 -19.76
C GLN A 226 -4.14 -12.84 -19.67
N LYS A 227 -3.46 -13.10 -20.78
CA LYS A 227 -1.98 -13.02 -20.86
C LYS A 227 -1.42 -11.65 -20.44
N ASN A 228 -2.22 -10.60 -20.56
CA ASN A 228 -1.85 -9.22 -20.24
C ASN A 228 -2.16 -8.83 -18.79
N PHE A 229 -2.70 -9.75 -17.96
CA PHE A 229 -3.10 -9.48 -16.58
C PHE A 229 -1.99 -8.78 -15.78
N MET A 230 -0.80 -9.36 -15.77
CA MET A 230 0.34 -8.83 -15.00
C MET A 230 0.77 -7.45 -15.47
N LEU A 231 0.66 -7.14 -16.76
CA LEU A 231 1.01 -5.81 -17.28
C LEU A 231 0.02 -4.76 -16.80
N ILE A 232 -1.27 -5.07 -16.84
CA ILE A 232 -2.35 -4.18 -16.39
C ILE A 232 -2.28 -3.98 -14.89
N LEU A 233 -1.99 -5.05 -14.13
CA LEU A 233 -1.81 -4.97 -12.69
C LEU A 233 -0.58 -4.15 -12.31
N LEU A 234 0.51 -4.22 -13.07
CA LEU A 234 1.78 -3.54 -12.75
C LEU A 234 1.77 -2.05 -13.15
N ALA A 235 0.97 -1.65 -14.13
CA ALA A 235 0.83 -0.24 -14.54
C ALA A 235 0.52 0.72 -13.36
N PRO A 236 -0.51 0.48 -12.52
CA PRO A 236 -0.79 1.37 -11.39
C PRO A 236 0.34 1.36 -10.35
N HIS A 237 1.09 0.25 -10.21
CA HIS A 237 2.24 0.20 -9.30
C HIS A 237 3.33 1.20 -9.68
N PHE A 238 3.53 1.49 -10.97
CA PHE A 238 4.45 2.54 -11.40
C PHE A 238 3.84 3.93 -11.31
N LEU A 239 2.57 4.09 -11.71
CA LEU A 239 1.89 5.39 -11.73
C LEU A 239 1.81 6.03 -10.35
N VAL A 240 1.57 5.24 -9.30
CA VAL A 240 1.50 5.74 -7.92
C VAL A 240 2.85 6.20 -7.36
N PHE A 241 3.98 6.01 -8.04
CA PHE A 241 5.25 6.65 -7.63
C PHE A 241 5.34 8.11 -8.06
N VAL A 242 4.61 8.53 -9.10
CA VAL A 242 4.78 9.87 -9.68
C VAL A 242 4.61 10.96 -8.62
N PRO A 243 3.53 11.00 -7.81
CA PRO A 243 3.38 12.03 -6.76
C PRO A 243 4.50 12.04 -5.73
N CYS A 244 5.12 10.89 -5.45
CA CYS A 244 6.20 10.71 -4.47
C CYS A 244 7.58 11.14 -4.99
N LEU A 245 7.77 11.14 -6.32
CA LEU A 245 9.03 11.52 -6.97
C LEU A 245 9.04 12.99 -7.42
N LEU A 246 7.87 13.61 -7.53
CA LEU A 246 7.73 15.03 -7.82
C LEU A 246 8.36 15.89 -6.71
N GLY A 247 9.35 16.69 -7.07
CA GLY A 247 10.02 17.66 -6.21
C GLY A 247 10.11 19.04 -6.86
N PRO A 248 10.21 20.11 -6.06
CA PRO A 248 10.46 21.45 -6.57
C PRO A 248 11.77 21.48 -7.35
N GLY A 249 11.67 21.61 -8.67
CA GLY A 249 12.77 22.08 -9.50
C GLY A 249 13.12 23.54 -9.15
N GLY A 250 14.24 24.03 -9.70
CA GLY A 250 14.77 25.38 -9.41
C GLY A 250 13.87 26.57 -9.79
N SER A 251 12.67 26.33 -10.33
CA SER A 251 11.74 27.34 -10.87
C SER A 251 10.60 27.75 -9.93
N SER A 252 10.62 27.36 -8.64
CA SER A 252 9.58 27.80 -7.70
C SER A 252 9.71 29.30 -7.41
N PRO A 253 8.65 30.12 -7.62
CA PRO A 253 8.70 31.55 -7.33
C PRO A 253 9.04 31.75 -5.85
N LYS A 254 10.04 32.59 -5.57
CA LYS A 254 10.31 33.04 -4.20
C LYS A 254 9.31 34.17 -3.90
N PRO A 255 8.39 34.01 -2.94
CA PRO A 255 7.50 35.11 -2.56
C PRO A 255 8.35 36.27 -2.02
N SER A 256 8.11 37.48 -2.52
CA SER A 256 8.82 38.68 -2.06
C SER A 256 8.31 39.18 -0.71
N GLU A 257 7.08 38.84 -0.34
CA GLU A 257 6.43 39.28 0.89
C GLU A 257 5.81 38.13 1.69
N LYS A 258 5.73 38.30 3.03
CA LYS A 258 5.11 37.32 3.94
C LYS A 258 3.63 37.08 3.65
N ALA A 259 2.87 38.14 3.34
CA ALA A 259 1.45 38.04 3.02
C ALA A 259 1.22 37.24 1.73
N GLU A 260 2.09 37.42 0.74
CA GLU A 260 2.08 36.66 -0.51
C GLU A 260 2.42 35.18 -0.27
N ALA A 261 3.42 34.89 0.58
CA ALA A 261 3.75 33.52 0.97
C ALA A 261 2.56 32.81 1.65
N GLN A 262 1.89 33.46 2.60
CA GLN A 262 0.71 32.90 3.28
C GLN A 262 -0.48 32.69 2.32
N ARG A 263 -0.69 33.60 1.37
CA ARG A 263 -1.71 33.44 0.33
C ARG A 263 -1.41 32.28 -0.62
N GLN A 264 -0.14 32.10 -1.02
CA GLN A 264 0.27 30.97 -1.86
C GLN A 264 0.10 29.63 -1.12
N ILE A 265 0.46 29.57 0.16
CA ILE A 265 0.31 28.38 1.01
C ILE A 265 -1.15 27.96 1.17
N SER A 266 -2.02 28.93 1.48
CA SER A 266 -3.45 28.68 1.65
C SER A 266 -4.09 28.20 0.35
N THR A 267 -3.75 28.84 -0.77
CA THR A 267 -4.21 28.44 -2.12
C THR A 267 -3.73 27.03 -2.49
N CYS A 268 -2.45 26.73 -2.24
CA CYS A 268 -1.86 25.41 -2.47
C CYS A 268 -2.57 24.32 -1.63
N THR A 269 -2.81 24.61 -0.34
CA THR A 269 -3.55 23.71 0.54
C THR A 269 -4.99 23.50 0.08
N GLN A 270 -5.68 24.56 -0.31
CA GLN A 270 -7.04 24.47 -0.82
C GLN A 270 -7.10 23.62 -2.09
N ARG A 271 -6.16 23.80 -3.03
CA ARG A 271 -6.04 22.98 -4.23
C ARG A 271 -5.91 21.50 -3.89
N TYR A 272 -4.99 21.13 -3.00
CA TYR A 272 -4.80 19.73 -2.62
C TYR A 272 -6.00 19.14 -1.87
N VAL A 273 -6.66 19.93 -1.00
CA VAL A 273 -7.89 19.49 -0.33
C VAL A 273 -8.99 19.22 -1.36
N VAL A 274 -9.18 20.12 -2.32
CA VAL A 274 -10.15 19.93 -3.41
C VAL A 274 -9.79 18.69 -4.23
N PHE A 275 -8.52 18.50 -4.58
CA PHE A 275 -8.09 17.34 -5.36
C PHE A 275 -8.28 16.01 -4.61
N MET A 276 -7.90 15.95 -3.33
CA MET A 276 -8.15 14.77 -2.49
C MET A 276 -9.65 14.47 -2.35
N LYS A 277 -10.51 15.51 -2.28
CA LYS A 277 -11.98 15.33 -2.29
C LYS A 277 -12.48 14.74 -3.59
N TRP A 278 -11.94 15.17 -4.74
CA TRP A 278 -12.27 14.59 -6.04
C TRP A 278 -11.90 13.11 -6.11
N VAL A 279 -10.68 12.77 -5.66
CA VAL A 279 -10.23 11.38 -5.61
C VAL A 279 -11.09 10.56 -4.65
N ALA A 280 -11.39 11.07 -3.46
CA ALA A 280 -12.30 10.41 -2.53
C ALA A 280 -13.70 10.19 -3.13
N THR A 281 -14.24 11.18 -3.85
CA THR A 281 -15.53 11.07 -4.53
C THR A 281 -15.49 10.01 -5.63
N ALA A 282 -14.44 9.99 -6.45
CA ALA A 282 -14.25 8.98 -7.48
C ALA A 282 -14.11 7.57 -6.86
N SER A 283 -13.37 7.41 -5.77
CA SER A 283 -13.26 6.15 -5.04
C SER A 283 -14.59 5.70 -4.43
N ILE A 284 -15.41 6.62 -3.92
CA ILE A 284 -16.76 6.29 -3.42
C ILE A 284 -17.65 5.81 -4.56
N LEU A 285 -17.67 6.52 -5.71
CA LEU A 285 -18.44 6.10 -6.88
C LEU A 285 -18.00 4.73 -7.40
N LEU A 286 -16.68 4.49 -7.45
CA LEU A 286 -16.12 3.19 -7.77
C LEU A 286 -16.59 2.12 -6.78
N GLN A 287 -16.57 2.41 -5.47
CA GLN A 287 -17.02 1.46 -4.46
C GLN A 287 -18.52 1.17 -4.56
N VAL A 288 -19.34 2.16 -4.90
CA VAL A 288 -20.77 1.97 -5.18
C VAL A 288 -20.96 1.02 -6.37
N TYR A 289 -20.20 1.23 -7.45
CA TYR A 289 -20.22 0.34 -8.61
C TYR A 289 -19.79 -1.09 -8.26
N LEU A 290 -18.70 -1.26 -7.51
CA LEU A 290 -18.26 -2.58 -7.06
C LEU A 290 -19.28 -3.24 -6.11
N THR A 291 -19.97 -2.47 -5.28
CA THR A 291 -21.03 -2.96 -4.40
C THR A 291 -22.23 -3.46 -5.22
N PHE A 292 -22.58 -2.75 -6.29
CA PHE A 292 -23.61 -3.20 -7.22
C PHE A 292 -23.24 -4.52 -7.89
N LEU A 293 -22.00 -4.67 -8.40
CA LEU A 293 -21.54 -5.92 -9.00
C LEU A 293 -21.50 -7.08 -7.98
N ALA A 294 -21.03 -6.84 -6.76
CA ALA A 294 -21.03 -7.82 -5.69
C ALA A 294 -22.47 -8.24 -5.30
N SER A 295 -23.43 -7.31 -5.31
CA SER A 295 -24.84 -7.63 -5.09
C SER A 295 -25.42 -8.51 -6.19
N GLN A 296 -25.07 -8.25 -7.45
CA GLN A 296 -25.49 -9.11 -8.57
C GLN A 296 -24.95 -10.54 -8.44
N GLU A 297 -23.70 -10.72 -7.97
CA GLU A 297 -23.11 -12.04 -7.75
C GLU A 297 -23.70 -12.76 -6.54
N LEU A 298 -23.80 -12.08 -5.38
CA LEU A 298 -24.18 -12.72 -4.12
C LEU A 298 -25.69 -12.94 -3.98
N GLY A 299 -26.49 -12.17 -4.71
CA GLY A 299 -27.95 -12.20 -4.73
C GLY A 299 -28.55 -10.81 -4.48
N THR A 300 -29.49 -10.39 -5.33
CA THR A 300 -30.15 -9.07 -5.25
C THR A 300 -31.23 -9.00 -4.17
N ASP A 301 -31.79 -10.15 -3.80
CA ASP A 301 -32.92 -10.24 -2.86
C ASP A 301 -32.48 -10.48 -1.41
N LEU A 302 -31.18 -10.37 -1.14
CA LEU A 302 -30.63 -10.56 0.20
C LEU A 302 -30.99 -9.39 1.11
N SER A 303 -31.27 -9.70 2.38
CA SER A 303 -31.28 -8.66 3.41
C SER A 303 -29.88 -8.05 3.55
N TYR A 304 -29.81 -6.81 4.06
CA TYR A 304 -28.53 -6.14 4.30
C TYR A 304 -27.57 -6.97 5.17
N GLY A 305 -28.09 -7.62 6.22
CA GLY A 305 -27.29 -8.46 7.12
C GLY A 305 -26.73 -9.70 6.42
N GLU A 306 -27.50 -10.34 5.54
CA GLU A 306 -27.05 -11.50 4.76
C GLU A 306 -26.01 -11.10 3.71
N PHE A 307 -26.22 -9.97 3.03
CA PHE A 307 -25.25 -9.43 2.08
C PHE A 307 -23.91 -9.14 2.75
N VAL A 308 -23.92 -8.42 3.89
CA VAL A 308 -22.70 -8.13 4.66
C VAL A 308 -22.02 -9.41 5.14
N LYS A 309 -22.79 -10.40 5.61
CA LYS A 309 -22.24 -11.69 6.04
C LYS A 309 -21.56 -12.41 4.88
N LYS A 310 -22.22 -12.55 3.73
CA LYS A 310 -21.62 -13.21 2.55
C LYS A 310 -20.37 -12.49 2.07
N LEU A 311 -20.38 -11.15 2.06
CA LEU A 311 -19.23 -10.33 1.70
C LEU A 311 -18.09 -10.44 2.72
N TRP A 312 -18.40 -10.66 3.99
CA TRP A 312 -17.40 -10.95 5.02
C TRP A 312 -16.83 -12.37 4.85
N ASP A 313 -17.66 -13.35 4.50
CA ASP A 313 -17.21 -14.73 4.27
C ASP A 313 -16.15 -14.79 3.15
N THR A 314 -16.21 -13.91 2.14
CA THR A 314 -15.19 -13.86 1.07
C THR A 314 -13.79 -13.51 1.58
N VAL A 315 -13.67 -12.82 2.71
CA VAL A 315 -12.37 -12.48 3.33
C VAL A 315 -11.60 -13.75 3.69
N TYR A 316 -12.27 -14.84 4.03
CA TYR A 316 -11.63 -16.05 4.58
C TYR A 316 -11.61 -17.23 3.59
N VAL A 317 -12.10 -17.05 2.37
CA VAL A 317 -12.09 -18.10 1.33
C VAL A 317 -10.67 -18.49 0.92
N HIS A 318 -9.76 -17.52 0.88
CA HIS A 318 -8.39 -17.73 0.47
C HIS A 318 -7.42 -16.83 1.27
N PRO A 319 -6.23 -17.31 1.68
CA PRO A 319 -5.25 -16.48 2.38
C PRO A 319 -4.88 -15.19 1.65
N ALA A 320 -4.85 -15.20 0.32
CA ALA A 320 -4.66 -13.98 -0.48
C ALA A 320 -5.82 -12.98 -0.28
N CYS A 321 -7.07 -13.45 -0.28
CA CYS A 321 -8.24 -12.61 0.02
C CYS A 321 -8.17 -12.07 1.45
N SER A 322 -7.77 -12.90 2.42
CA SER A 322 -7.59 -12.46 3.80
C SER A 322 -6.55 -11.36 3.92
N SER A 323 -5.37 -11.56 3.32
CA SER A 323 -4.26 -10.60 3.39
C SER A 323 -4.67 -9.23 2.81
N VAL A 324 -5.27 -9.20 1.62
CA VAL A 324 -5.70 -7.97 0.94
C VAL A 324 -6.86 -7.28 1.69
N SER A 325 -7.86 -8.05 2.14
CA SER A 325 -9.03 -7.48 2.82
C SER A 325 -8.65 -6.91 4.19
N TRP A 326 -7.78 -7.59 4.94
CA TRP A 326 -7.28 -7.07 6.22
C TRP A 326 -6.42 -5.83 6.04
N ASP A 327 -5.64 -5.72 4.96
CA ASP A 327 -4.95 -4.47 4.63
C ASP A 327 -5.95 -3.33 4.35
N ALA A 328 -7.08 -3.62 3.66
CA ALA A 328 -8.12 -2.61 3.40
C ALA A 328 -8.76 -2.11 4.70
N ILE A 329 -9.10 -3.04 5.60
CA ILE A 329 -9.66 -2.74 6.92
C ILE A 329 -8.68 -1.92 7.74
N MET A 330 -7.42 -2.34 7.81
CA MET A 330 -6.39 -1.64 8.56
C MET A 330 -6.08 -0.26 7.96
N SER A 331 -6.12 -0.12 6.63
CA SER A 331 -5.96 1.16 5.95
C SER A 331 -7.10 2.13 6.31
N ALA A 332 -8.34 1.65 6.34
CA ALA A 332 -9.49 2.43 6.79
C ALA A 332 -9.37 2.84 8.27
N MET A 333 -8.97 1.91 9.15
CA MET A 333 -8.71 2.19 10.57
C MET A 333 -7.62 3.26 10.73
N SER A 334 -6.51 3.13 10.02
CA SER A 334 -5.41 4.09 10.03
C SER A 334 -5.83 5.47 9.55
N ALA A 335 -6.61 5.55 8.47
CA ALA A 335 -7.17 6.81 7.98
C ALA A 335 -8.14 7.45 8.99
N PHE A 336 -8.98 6.64 9.65
CA PHE A 336 -9.89 7.11 10.70
C PHE A 336 -9.11 7.69 11.89
N PHE A 337 -8.11 6.97 12.40
CA PHE A 337 -7.29 7.48 13.51
C PHE A 337 -6.47 8.71 13.11
N TRP A 338 -5.99 8.77 11.87
CA TRP A 338 -5.36 10.00 11.33
C TRP A 338 -6.32 11.18 11.32
N ALA A 339 -7.57 10.99 10.90
CA ALA A 339 -8.59 12.04 10.94
C ALA A 339 -8.93 12.43 12.38
N PHE A 340 -9.12 11.45 13.27
CA PHE A 340 -9.47 11.65 14.68
C PHE A 340 -8.42 12.50 15.42
N VAL A 341 -7.13 12.19 15.29
CA VAL A 341 -6.06 12.96 15.96
C VAL A 341 -5.92 14.39 15.41
N HIS A 342 -6.49 14.68 14.24
CA HIS A 342 -6.58 16.01 13.65
C HIS A 342 -7.97 16.65 13.81
N GLY A 343 -8.87 16.06 14.61
CA GLY A 343 -10.22 16.58 14.86
C GLY A 343 -11.10 16.62 13.61
N PHE A 344 -10.88 15.70 12.66
CA PHE A 344 -11.56 15.63 11.35
C PHE A 344 -11.40 16.89 10.48
N ASP A 345 -10.45 17.76 10.81
CA ASP A 345 -10.12 18.92 10.01
C ASP A 345 -9.21 18.51 8.84
N THR A 346 -9.80 18.42 7.65
CA THR A 346 -9.10 18.07 6.40
C THR A 346 -7.88 18.94 6.12
N SER A 347 -7.88 20.20 6.56
CA SER A 347 -6.75 21.11 6.36
C SER A 347 -5.60 20.79 7.31
N LYS A 348 -5.90 20.45 8.58
CA LYS A 348 -4.90 19.98 9.55
C LYS A 348 -4.32 18.63 9.16
N MET A 349 -5.13 17.73 8.62
CA MET A 349 -4.69 16.43 8.11
C MET A 349 -3.63 16.53 7.01
N VAL A 350 -3.64 17.61 6.21
CA VAL A 350 -2.61 17.87 5.18
C VAL A 350 -1.54 18.85 5.64
N GLY A 351 -1.52 19.26 6.92
CA GLY A 351 -0.47 20.10 7.52
C GLY A 351 -0.73 21.60 7.53
N ARG A 352 -1.98 22.07 7.45
CA ARG A 352 -2.35 23.46 7.81
C ARG A 352 -2.35 23.60 9.34
N GLN A 353 -1.86 24.74 9.85
CA GLN A 353 -1.90 25.05 11.28
C GLN A 353 -3.30 25.45 11.74
#